data_AF-A0A6G7X793-F1
#
_entry.id   AF-A0A6G7X793-F1
#
_cell.length_a   1.000
_cell.length_b   1.000
_cell.length_c   1.000
_cell.angle_alpha   90.00
_cell.angle_beta   90.00
_cell.angle_gamma   90.00
#
_symmetry.space_group_name_H-M   'P 1'
#
loop_
_entity.id
_entity.type
_entity.pdbx_description
1 polymer ?
#
loop_
_entity_poly.entity_id
_entity_poly.type
_entity_poly.pdbx_seq_one_letter_code
_entity_poly.pdbx_strand_id
1 'polypeptide(L)'
;MNKLVLRLSCFAIAGTLIACGGEKKTADNAAQSTEPKTEEKMAPAYTVVENPVVDLSEFPKDKDGYITLFDGKSFKGWRGYGKDKVPSKWTIDNGAIKFNGSGAGEAQDGDGGDIIFASKFKNFELELEWKVSKGGNSGIFYLAQEISTKDTATGEVRMEPIYISSPEYQVLDNENHPDAKLGKDNNRQSASLYDMIPAKPQNGKPFGQWNKAKIMVYKGTVVHGQNGENVVEYHLWTPQWTEMLQKSKFSQEAWPLAFELLNNCGGDKKEGYIGFQDHGDDVWFKNIRIKILD
;
A
#
# COMPACT_ATOMS: atom_id res chain seq x y z
N MET A 1 5.34 48.28 31.69
CA MET A 1 6.07 48.53 32.94
C MET A 1 6.83 47.28 33.32
N ASN A 2 8.17 47.37 33.26
CA ASN A 2 9.28 46.64 33.91
C ASN A 2 8.96 45.40 34.78
N LYS A 3 9.73 44.30 34.84
CA LYS A 3 11.20 44.09 34.99
C LYS A 3 11.53 42.63 34.57
N LEU A 4 12.62 42.29 33.89
CA LEU A 4 14.04 42.26 34.28
C LEU A 4 14.43 41.17 35.33
N VAL A 5 14.90 40.02 34.83
CA VAL A 5 16.19 39.31 35.07
C VAL A 5 16.81 39.26 36.50
N LEU A 6 17.30 38.06 36.89
CA LEU A 6 18.67 37.71 37.39
C LEU A 6 18.79 36.91 38.73
N ARG A 7 19.28 35.66 38.59
CA ARG A 7 20.37 34.92 39.28
C ARG A 7 20.43 34.60 40.79
N LEU A 8 20.87 33.35 41.00
CA LEU A 8 21.87 32.78 41.93
C LEU A 8 21.81 33.11 43.45
N SER A 9 21.86 32.07 44.29
CA SER A 9 23.11 31.59 44.94
C SER A 9 22.82 30.63 46.10
N CYS A 10 23.78 29.71 46.27
CA CYS A 10 23.96 28.66 47.27
C CYS A 10 23.73 29.03 48.74
N PHE A 11 23.37 28.03 49.57
CA PHE A 11 24.06 27.75 50.83
C PHE A 11 23.93 26.27 51.20
N ALA A 12 25.09 25.64 51.43
CA ALA A 12 25.23 24.30 52.01
C ALA A 12 25.31 24.44 53.54
N ILE A 13 24.67 23.53 54.28
CA ILE A 13 25.02 23.22 55.67
C ILE A 13 24.98 21.70 55.84
N ALA A 14 26.13 21.17 56.22
CA ALA A 14 26.35 19.79 56.63
C ALA A 14 25.89 19.60 58.09
N GLY A 15 25.37 18.41 58.39
CA GLY A 15 25.14 17.95 59.76
C GLY A 15 25.12 16.43 59.79
N THR A 16 26.23 15.83 60.24
CA THR A 16 26.34 14.41 60.60
C THR A 16 25.92 14.21 62.05
N LEU A 17 25.01 13.27 62.32
CA LEU A 17 24.89 12.60 63.61
C LEU A 17 24.60 11.11 63.40
N ILE A 18 25.44 10.30 64.03
CA ILE A 18 25.37 8.84 64.15
C ILE A 18 24.57 8.53 65.42
N ALA A 19 23.63 7.55 65.37
CA ALA A 19 23.57 6.41 66.29
C ALA A 19 22.19 5.69 66.32
N CYS A 20 22.28 4.38 66.12
CA CYS A 20 21.54 3.28 66.77
C CYS A 20 19.99 3.21 66.74
N GLY A 21 19.51 2.15 66.08
CA GLY A 21 18.55 1.23 66.71
C GLY A 21 17.17 1.13 66.06
N GLY A 22 16.82 -0.07 65.61
CA GLY A 22 15.42 -0.49 65.44
C GLY A 22 15.09 -0.97 64.04
N GLU A 23 15.16 -2.29 63.83
CA GLU A 23 14.45 -2.96 62.74
C GLU A 23 12.95 -2.63 62.82
N LYS A 24 12.44 -1.97 61.79
CA LYS A 24 11.02 -2.02 61.43
C LYS A 24 10.94 -2.23 59.92
N LYS A 25 10.48 -3.41 59.54
CA LYS A 25 9.99 -3.72 58.20
C LYS A 25 8.89 -2.72 57.84
N THR A 26 9.19 -1.77 56.97
CA THR A 26 8.20 -1.05 56.18
C THR A 26 8.17 -1.70 54.81
N ALA A 27 7.02 -2.26 54.47
CA ALA A 27 6.71 -2.73 53.14
C ALA A 27 6.77 -1.56 52.17
N ASP A 28 7.70 -1.60 51.22
CA ASP A 28 7.66 -0.76 50.04
C ASP A 28 6.45 -1.19 49.20
N ASN A 29 5.37 -0.42 49.29
CA ASN A 29 4.35 -0.40 48.25
C ASN A 29 4.96 0.31 47.03
N ALA A 30 5.75 -0.44 46.25
CA ALA A 30 5.99 -0.10 44.87
C ALA A 30 4.64 -0.25 44.15
N ALA A 31 3.97 0.88 43.92
CA ALA A 31 2.87 0.95 42.99
C ALA A 31 3.40 0.53 41.62
N GLN A 32 3.18 -0.74 41.26
CA GLN A 32 3.24 -1.18 39.88
C GLN A 32 2.18 -0.37 39.13
N SER A 33 2.64 0.63 38.39
CA SER A 33 1.89 1.18 37.28
C SER A 33 1.68 0.05 36.28
N THR A 34 0.61 -0.71 36.47
CA THR A 34 0.06 -1.57 35.42
C THR A 34 -0.51 -0.63 34.37
N GLU A 35 0.33 -0.21 33.43
CA GLU A 35 -0.17 0.18 32.13
C GLU A 35 -1.08 -0.96 31.64
N PRO A 36 -2.32 -0.68 31.21
CA PRO A 36 -3.16 -1.72 30.65
C PRO A 36 -2.43 -2.27 29.43
N LYS A 37 -2.04 -3.54 29.47
CA LYS A 37 -1.67 -4.27 28.26
C LYS A 37 -2.89 -4.23 27.36
N THR A 38 -2.83 -3.42 26.32
CA THR A 38 -3.80 -3.47 25.22
C THR A 38 -3.78 -4.91 24.71
N GLU A 39 -4.89 -5.63 24.85
CA GLU A 39 -5.03 -6.94 24.21
C GLU A 39 -4.93 -6.71 22.70
N GLU A 40 -3.83 -7.13 22.09
CA GLU A 40 -3.66 -7.05 20.64
C GLU A 40 -4.78 -7.86 19.97
N LYS A 41 -5.62 -7.18 19.17
CA LYS A 41 -6.65 -7.85 18.39
C LYS A 41 -5.98 -8.76 17.35
N MET A 42 -6.27 -10.05 17.43
CA MET A 42 -5.81 -11.03 16.45
C MET A 42 -6.58 -10.87 15.13
N ALA A 43 -5.91 -11.12 14.00
CA ALA A 43 -6.58 -11.16 12.71
C ALA A 43 -7.58 -12.34 12.65
N PRO A 44 -8.73 -12.17 11.98
CA PRO A 44 -9.61 -13.28 11.67
C PRO A 44 -8.90 -14.29 10.76
N ALA A 45 -9.35 -15.56 10.81
CA ALA A 45 -8.88 -16.57 9.86
C ALA A 45 -9.25 -16.18 8.42
N TYR A 46 -8.32 -16.39 7.49
CA TYR A 46 -8.48 -16.11 6.07
C TYR A 46 -7.92 -17.25 5.21
N THR A 47 -8.25 -17.23 3.93
CA THR A 47 -7.72 -18.15 2.92
C THR A 47 -7.10 -17.33 1.80
N VAL A 48 -5.85 -17.65 1.47
CA VAL A 48 -5.22 -17.18 0.22
C VAL A 48 -5.78 -18.02 -0.93
N VAL A 49 -6.50 -17.39 -1.85
CA VAL A 49 -7.13 -18.04 -2.99
C VAL A 49 -6.09 -18.29 -4.08
N GLU A 50 -5.94 -19.55 -4.45
CA GLU A 50 -4.98 -20.01 -5.47
C GLU A 50 -5.72 -20.32 -6.78
N ASN A 51 -5.92 -19.28 -7.58
CA ASN A 51 -6.49 -19.39 -8.92
C ASN A 51 -5.42 -19.76 -9.98
N PRO A 52 -5.82 -20.35 -11.12
CA PRO A 52 -4.90 -20.60 -12.22
C PRO A 52 -4.16 -19.33 -12.68
N VAL A 53 -2.87 -19.51 -12.97
CA VAL A 53 -1.99 -18.47 -13.52
C VAL A 53 -1.67 -18.77 -14.98
N VAL A 54 -1.33 -17.73 -15.74
CA VAL A 54 -0.86 -17.87 -17.11
C VAL A 54 0.61 -18.26 -17.16
N ASP A 55 1.01 -18.97 -18.23
CA ASP A 55 2.41 -19.21 -18.52
C ASP A 55 3.04 -17.96 -19.18
N LEU A 56 3.98 -17.33 -18.47
CA LEU A 56 4.72 -16.16 -18.96
C LEU A 56 5.54 -16.45 -20.23
N SER A 57 5.85 -17.71 -20.53
CA SER A 57 6.56 -18.09 -21.75
C SER A 57 5.77 -17.79 -23.03
N GLU A 58 4.44 -17.67 -22.92
CA GLU A 58 3.56 -17.33 -24.03
C GLU A 58 3.51 -15.83 -24.36
N PHE A 59 4.18 -14.99 -23.58
CA PHE A 59 4.17 -13.54 -23.73
C PHE A 59 5.50 -13.06 -24.35
N PRO A 60 5.46 -12.09 -25.29
CA PRO A 60 6.66 -11.59 -25.94
C PRO A 60 7.65 -11.02 -24.93
N LYS A 61 8.90 -11.45 -25.01
CA LYS A 61 10.02 -10.92 -24.23
C LYS A 61 10.98 -10.16 -25.13
N ASP A 62 11.28 -8.93 -24.78
CA ASP A 62 12.25 -8.12 -25.52
C ASP A 62 13.71 -8.48 -25.18
N LYS A 63 14.65 -7.88 -25.90
CA LYS A 63 16.10 -8.12 -25.73
C LYS A 63 16.64 -7.70 -24.36
N ASP A 64 15.94 -6.79 -23.67
CA ASP A 64 16.34 -6.25 -22.38
C ASP A 64 15.71 -7.04 -21.22
N GLY A 65 14.89 -8.05 -21.56
CA GLY A 65 14.29 -9.01 -20.65
C GLY A 65 12.88 -8.63 -20.19
N TYR A 66 12.26 -7.59 -20.75
CA TYR A 66 10.88 -7.25 -20.41
C TYR A 66 9.90 -8.13 -21.16
N ILE A 67 8.97 -8.70 -20.40
CA ILE A 67 7.81 -9.45 -20.87
C ILE A 67 6.66 -8.46 -21.03
N THR A 68 6.05 -8.45 -22.22
CA THR A 68 4.88 -7.60 -22.51
C THR A 68 3.63 -8.22 -21.90
N LEU A 69 3.03 -7.56 -20.90
CA LEU A 69 1.83 -8.03 -20.19
C LEU A 69 0.52 -7.62 -20.86
N PHE A 70 0.58 -6.68 -21.81
CA PHE A 70 -0.57 -6.24 -22.59
C PHE A 70 -0.16 -5.92 -24.02
N ASP A 71 -0.83 -6.56 -24.98
CA ASP A 71 -0.54 -6.48 -26.42
C ASP A 71 -1.23 -5.29 -27.13
N GLY A 72 -2.04 -4.51 -26.40
CA GLY A 72 -2.85 -3.42 -26.95
C GLY A 72 -4.19 -3.86 -27.54
N LYS A 73 -4.54 -5.14 -27.50
CA LYS A 73 -5.64 -5.71 -28.30
C LYS A 73 -6.50 -6.72 -27.55
N SER A 74 -5.97 -7.42 -26.57
CA SER A 74 -6.68 -8.45 -25.82
C SER A 74 -6.36 -8.41 -24.33
N PHE A 75 -7.29 -8.93 -23.54
CA PHE A 75 -7.10 -9.16 -22.11
C PHE A 75 -6.41 -10.49 -21.81
N LYS A 76 -5.59 -11.03 -22.74
CA LYS A 76 -4.85 -12.27 -22.49
C LYS A 76 -4.01 -12.10 -21.22
N GLY A 77 -4.22 -12.99 -20.25
CA GLY A 77 -3.54 -12.94 -18.95
C GLY A 77 -4.17 -12.01 -17.91
N TRP A 78 -5.22 -11.27 -18.23
CA TRP A 78 -5.93 -10.41 -17.29
C TRP A 78 -7.27 -11.03 -16.86
N ARG A 79 -7.65 -10.78 -15.61
CA ARG A 79 -8.98 -11.11 -15.05
C ARG A 79 -9.31 -10.17 -13.90
N GLY A 80 -10.57 -10.12 -13.48
CA GLY A 80 -10.94 -9.43 -12.26
C GLY A 80 -10.31 -10.07 -11.02
N TYR A 81 -9.96 -9.27 -10.03
CA TYR A 81 -9.59 -9.75 -8.70
C TYR A 81 -10.78 -10.50 -8.09
N GLY A 82 -10.54 -11.74 -7.64
CA GLY A 82 -11.57 -12.66 -7.17
C GLY A 82 -12.51 -13.20 -8.27
N LYS A 83 -12.16 -13.04 -9.55
CA LYS A 83 -13.01 -13.41 -10.70
C LYS A 83 -12.24 -14.21 -11.76
N ASP A 84 -12.97 -14.98 -12.55
CA ASP A 84 -12.42 -15.79 -13.66
C ASP A 84 -12.28 -15.03 -14.98
N LYS A 85 -12.91 -13.86 -15.10
CA LYS A 85 -12.98 -13.06 -16.33
C LYS A 85 -12.73 -11.59 -16.02
N VAL A 86 -12.35 -10.83 -17.04
CA VAL A 86 -12.28 -9.37 -16.96
C VAL A 86 -13.71 -8.80 -16.84
N PRO A 87 -13.99 -7.95 -15.84
CA PRO A 87 -15.27 -7.27 -15.71
C PRO A 87 -15.56 -6.36 -16.91
N SER A 88 -16.82 -6.25 -17.33
CA SER A 88 -17.21 -5.52 -18.54
C SER A 88 -16.95 -4.00 -18.50
N LYS A 89 -16.75 -3.40 -17.33
CA LYS A 89 -16.29 -2.01 -17.21
C LYS A 89 -14.83 -1.81 -17.64
N TRP A 90 -14.04 -2.88 -17.72
CA TRP A 90 -12.70 -2.84 -18.31
C TRP A 90 -12.78 -3.13 -19.80
N THR A 91 -12.42 -2.15 -20.63
CA THR A 91 -12.43 -2.27 -22.08
C THR A 91 -11.04 -1.97 -22.66
N ILE A 92 -10.90 -2.16 -23.97
CA ILE A 92 -9.70 -1.74 -24.69
C ILE A 92 -10.07 -0.54 -25.56
N ASP A 93 -9.36 0.56 -25.35
CA ASP A 93 -9.54 1.82 -26.07
C ASP A 93 -8.19 2.28 -26.64
N ASN A 94 -8.08 2.31 -27.97
CA ASN A 94 -6.91 2.80 -28.69
C ASN A 94 -5.56 2.23 -28.20
N GLY A 95 -5.49 0.91 -27.99
CA GLY A 95 -4.26 0.26 -27.55
C GLY A 95 -3.98 0.38 -26.06
N ALA A 96 -4.96 0.81 -25.25
CA ALA A 96 -4.88 0.90 -23.80
C ALA A 96 -5.99 0.08 -23.14
N ILE A 97 -5.68 -0.53 -21.99
CA ILE A 97 -6.71 -1.00 -21.05
C ILE A 97 -7.37 0.25 -20.47
N LYS A 98 -8.70 0.32 -20.53
CA LYS A 98 -9.50 1.43 -20.00
C LYS A 98 -10.46 0.91 -18.94
N PHE A 99 -10.52 1.58 -17.79
CA PHE A 99 -11.68 1.46 -16.91
C PHE A 99 -12.73 2.51 -17.28
N ASN A 100 -14.00 2.11 -17.36
CA ASN A 100 -15.13 2.99 -17.67
C ASN A 100 -15.86 3.35 -16.38
N GLY A 101 -15.56 4.53 -15.86
CA GLY A 101 -16.05 5.02 -14.58
C GLY A 101 -17.53 5.37 -14.59
N SER A 102 -18.18 5.16 -13.44
CA SER A 102 -19.54 5.64 -13.14
C SER A 102 -19.56 6.94 -12.33
N GLY A 103 -18.39 7.38 -11.84
CA GLY A 103 -18.23 8.48 -10.88
C GLY A 103 -18.59 8.11 -9.44
N ALA A 104 -18.70 6.81 -9.12
CA ALA A 104 -19.16 6.32 -7.82
C ALA A 104 -18.04 6.08 -6.79
N GLY A 105 -16.79 6.49 -7.08
CA GLY A 105 -15.65 6.31 -6.17
C GLY A 105 -15.39 4.84 -5.85
N GLU A 106 -15.21 4.53 -4.56
CA GLU A 106 -14.94 3.17 -4.05
C GLU A 106 -16.12 2.19 -4.15
N ALA A 107 -17.28 2.61 -4.68
CA ALA A 107 -18.48 1.77 -4.69
C ALA A 107 -18.37 0.51 -5.57
N GLN A 108 -17.45 0.50 -6.54
CA GLN A 108 -17.24 -0.60 -7.50
C GLN A 108 -18.56 -1.16 -8.07
N ASP A 109 -19.45 -0.25 -8.47
CA ASP A 109 -20.82 -0.58 -8.88
C ASP A 109 -20.86 -1.33 -10.22
N GLY A 110 -21.93 -2.11 -10.43
CA GLY A 110 -22.11 -2.90 -11.66
C GLY A 110 -21.05 -4.00 -11.81
N ASP A 111 -20.73 -4.36 -13.05
CA ASP A 111 -19.70 -5.35 -13.35
C ASP A 111 -18.31 -4.70 -13.50
N GLY A 112 -17.86 -4.10 -12.40
CA GLY A 112 -16.54 -3.48 -12.21
C GLY A 112 -15.63 -4.31 -11.30
N GLY A 113 -14.90 -3.62 -10.42
CA GLY A 113 -13.89 -4.18 -9.53
C GLY A 113 -12.49 -4.18 -10.15
N ASP A 114 -11.49 -4.33 -9.28
CA ASP A 114 -10.08 -4.32 -9.65
C ASP A 114 -9.73 -5.47 -10.62
N ILE A 115 -8.74 -5.28 -11.49
CA ILE A 115 -8.21 -6.35 -12.34
C ILE A 115 -6.77 -6.67 -11.99
N ILE A 116 -6.37 -7.91 -12.23
CA ILE A 116 -5.01 -8.40 -12.03
C ILE A 116 -4.50 -9.12 -13.28
N PHE A 117 -3.19 -9.03 -13.50
CA PHE A 117 -2.50 -9.95 -14.40
C PHE A 117 -2.28 -11.27 -13.65
N ALA A 118 -2.78 -12.37 -14.19
CA ALA A 118 -2.83 -13.69 -13.55
C ALA A 118 -1.46 -14.39 -13.56
N SER A 119 -0.41 -13.73 -13.06
CA SER A 119 0.89 -14.31 -12.72
C SER A 119 1.42 -13.60 -11.48
N LYS A 120 2.07 -14.35 -10.60
CA LYS A 120 2.69 -13.79 -9.39
C LYS A 120 4.14 -13.42 -9.66
N PHE A 121 4.57 -12.29 -9.12
CA PHE A 121 5.91 -11.75 -9.28
C PHE A 121 6.54 -11.50 -7.92
N LYS A 122 7.83 -11.80 -7.79
CA LYS A 122 8.61 -11.66 -6.55
C LYS A 122 9.58 -10.49 -6.60
N ASN A 123 10.57 -10.61 -7.47
CA ASN A 123 11.54 -9.57 -7.77
C ASN A 123 11.30 -9.14 -9.21
N PHE A 124 10.97 -7.88 -9.44
CA PHE A 124 10.61 -7.40 -10.75
C PHE A 124 10.83 -5.91 -10.91
N GLU A 125 10.86 -5.46 -12.15
CA GLU A 125 10.67 -4.07 -12.53
C GLU A 125 9.51 -3.98 -13.52
N LEU A 126 8.42 -3.37 -13.09
CA LEU A 126 7.23 -3.06 -13.89
C LEU A 126 7.38 -1.67 -14.48
N GLU A 127 7.13 -1.54 -15.78
CA GLU A 127 6.97 -0.26 -16.45
C GLU A 127 5.64 -0.21 -17.19
N LEU A 128 4.96 0.93 -17.11
CA LEU A 128 3.74 1.19 -17.87
C LEU A 128 3.51 2.69 -18.04
N GLU A 129 2.55 3.04 -18.89
CA GLU A 129 2.01 4.38 -18.97
C GLU A 129 0.57 4.42 -18.49
N TRP A 130 0.20 5.47 -17.76
CA TRP A 130 -1.17 5.73 -17.33
C TRP A 130 -1.63 7.14 -17.72
N LYS A 131 -2.94 7.30 -17.89
CA LYS A 131 -3.62 8.56 -18.17
C LYS A 131 -4.96 8.55 -17.43
N VAL A 132 -5.33 9.66 -16.80
CA VAL A 132 -6.61 9.82 -16.10
C VAL A 132 -7.49 10.85 -16.78
N SER A 133 -8.80 10.72 -16.59
CA SER A 133 -9.78 11.78 -16.84
C SER A 133 -9.60 12.95 -15.84
N LYS A 134 -10.28 14.08 -16.07
CA LYS A 134 -10.21 15.22 -15.14
C LYS A 134 -10.81 14.82 -13.80
N GLY A 135 -10.03 14.96 -12.75
CA GLY A 135 -10.38 14.54 -11.40
C GLY A 135 -10.37 13.01 -11.22
N GLY A 136 -9.82 12.22 -12.14
CA GLY A 136 -9.86 10.77 -12.03
C GLY A 136 -8.91 10.20 -10.96
N ASN A 137 -9.35 9.13 -10.31
CA ASN A 137 -8.60 8.32 -9.35
C ASN A 137 -8.50 6.84 -9.80
N SER A 138 -7.36 6.22 -9.55
CA SER A 138 -7.09 4.79 -9.71
C SER A 138 -5.79 4.46 -8.96
N GLY A 139 -5.29 3.25 -9.11
CA GLY A 139 -4.09 2.77 -8.44
C GLY A 139 -3.47 1.61 -9.20
N ILE A 140 -2.17 1.43 -9.01
CA ILE A 140 -1.43 0.25 -9.48
C ILE A 140 -1.04 -0.55 -8.24
N PHE A 141 -1.62 -1.73 -8.11
CA PHE A 141 -1.32 -2.68 -7.05
C PHE A 141 -0.19 -3.61 -7.46
N TYR A 142 0.60 -4.01 -6.48
CA TYR A 142 1.65 -5.00 -6.67
C TYR A 142 1.80 -5.89 -5.43
N LEU A 143 2.39 -7.07 -5.62
CA LEU A 143 2.48 -8.12 -4.59
C LEU A 143 1.10 -8.52 -4.01
N ALA A 144 0.03 -8.31 -4.79
CA ALA A 144 -1.33 -8.58 -4.35
C ALA A 144 -1.60 -10.07 -4.14
N GLN A 145 -2.41 -10.39 -3.14
CA GLN A 145 -2.93 -11.73 -2.88
C GLN A 145 -4.45 -11.69 -2.96
N GLU A 146 -5.06 -12.71 -3.53
CA GLU A 146 -6.52 -12.88 -3.46
C GLU A 146 -6.86 -13.47 -2.09
N ILE A 147 -7.50 -12.68 -1.25
CA ILE A 147 -7.82 -13.06 0.13
C ILE A 147 -9.33 -13.24 0.25
N SER A 148 -9.74 -14.36 0.85
CA SER A 148 -11.12 -14.58 1.25
C SER A 148 -11.22 -14.79 2.76
N THR A 149 -12.31 -14.31 3.35
CA THR A 149 -12.65 -14.59 4.75
C THR A 149 -13.99 -15.30 4.81
N LYS A 150 -14.21 -16.04 5.90
CA LYS A 150 -15.46 -16.71 6.18
C LYS A 150 -16.07 -16.11 7.44
N ASP A 151 -17.28 -15.58 7.32
CA ASP A 151 -18.05 -15.16 8.49
C ASP A 151 -18.36 -16.39 9.36
N THR A 152 -17.95 -16.36 10.62
CA THR A 152 -18.10 -17.52 11.51
C THR A 152 -19.54 -17.75 11.97
N ALA A 153 -20.39 -16.71 11.93
CA ALA A 153 -21.79 -16.78 12.32
C ALA A 153 -22.68 -17.23 11.15
N THR A 154 -22.46 -16.72 9.95
CA THR A 154 -23.29 -17.04 8.76
C THR A 154 -22.69 -18.13 7.88
N GLY A 155 -21.38 -18.34 7.96
CA GLY A 155 -20.63 -19.23 7.07
C GLY A 155 -20.38 -18.66 5.67
N GLU A 156 -20.78 -17.41 5.42
CA GLU A 156 -20.59 -16.73 4.14
C GLU A 156 -19.12 -16.49 3.85
N VAL A 157 -18.68 -16.81 2.63
CA VAL A 157 -17.32 -16.53 2.17
C VAL A 157 -17.36 -15.29 1.30
N ARG A 158 -16.50 -14.32 1.60
CA ARG A 158 -16.34 -13.09 0.82
C ARG A 158 -14.90 -12.89 0.41
N MET A 159 -14.72 -12.27 -0.76
CA MET A 159 -13.41 -11.74 -1.15
C MET A 159 -13.16 -10.44 -0.40
N GLU A 160 -11.97 -10.33 0.19
CA GLU A 160 -11.50 -9.11 0.83
C GLU A 160 -10.86 -8.17 -0.20
N PRO A 161 -10.90 -6.83 0.00
CA PRO A 161 -10.39 -5.88 -0.98
C PRO A 161 -8.89 -6.06 -1.28
N ILE A 162 -8.48 -5.91 -2.54
CA ILE A 162 -7.09 -6.11 -2.95
C ILE A 162 -6.09 -5.30 -2.11
N TYR A 163 -6.44 -4.06 -1.78
CA TYR A 163 -5.60 -3.10 -1.05
C TYR A 163 -5.23 -3.53 0.38
N ILE A 164 -5.90 -4.53 0.97
CA ILE A 164 -5.51 -5.04 2.29
C ILE A 164 -4.29 -5.96 2.24
N SER A 165 -3.87 -6.38 1.05
CA SER A 165 -2.72 -7.28 0.84
C SER A 165 -1.62 -6.68 -0.05
N SER A 166 -1.91 -5.58 -0.73
CA SER A 166 -1.05 -4.99 -1.75
C SER A 166 -0.73 -3.53 -1.45
N PRO A 167 0.55 -3.12 -1.49
CA PRO A 167 0.91 -1.72 -1.64
C PRO A 167 0.32 -1.11 -2.92
N GLU A 168 0.11 0.20 -2.89
CA GLU A 168 -0.55 0.95 -3.96
C GLU A 168 0.35 2.10 -4.44
N TYR A 169 0.73 2.07 -5.72
CA TYR A 169 1.22 3.24 -6.43
C TYR A 169 0.00 4.06 -6.84
N GLN A 170 -0.09 5.28 -6.33
CA GLN A 170 -1.25 6.13 -6.57
C GLN A 170 -1.31 6.64 -8.03
N VAL A 171 -2.50 6.62 -8.65
CA VAL A 171 -2.76 7.18 -9.99
C VAL A 171 -3.87 8.22 -9.88
N LEU A 172 -3.51 9.49 -10.04
CA LEU A 172 -4.42 10.58 -9.70
C LEU A 172 -4.24 11.82 -10.57
N ASP A 173 -5.35 12.51 -10.85
CA ASP A 173 -5.32 13.93 -11.20
C ASP A 173 -5.10 14.78 -9.94
N ASN A 174 -3.83 15.09 -9.67
CA ASN A 174 -3.40 15.81 -8.46
C ASN A 174 -4.04 17.21 -8.31
N GLU A 175 -4.43 17.85 -9.41
CA GLU A 175 -4.94 19.23 -9.37
C GLU A 175 -6.43 19.28 -9.06
N ASN A 176 -7.20 18.29 -9.53
CA ASN A 176 -8.65 18.33 -9.51
C ASN A 176 -9.29 17.32 -8.55
N HIS A 177 -8.67 16.17 -8.26
CA HIS A 177 -9.26 15.21 -7.33
C HIS A 177 -9.05 15.67 -5.87
N PRO A 178 -10.09 15.70 -5.03
CA PRO A 178 -9.99 16.23 -3.67
C PRO A 178 -9.00 15.47 -2.77
N ASP A 179 -8.81 14.17 -3.00
CA ASP A 179 -7.89 13.35 -2.20
C ASP A 179 -6.42 13.78 -2.32
N ALA A 180 -6.05 14.51 -3.38
CA ALA A 180 -4.72 15.10 -3.54
C ALA A 180 -4.35 16.13 -2.46
N LYS A 181 -5.37 16.67 -1.76
CA LYS A 181 -5.23 17.63 -0.66
C LYS A 181 -5.40 16.99 0.72
N LEU A 182 -5.77 15.71 0.76
CA LEU A 182 -5.88 14.92 1.97
C LEU A 182 -4.55 14.22 2.29
N GLY A 183 -4.54 13.48 3.38
CA GLY A 183 -3.32 12.82 3.87
C GLY A 183 -2.33 13.83 4.46
N LYS A 184 -1.04 13.50 4.35
CA LYS A 184 0.06 14.28 4.92
C LYS A 184 1.16 14.48 3.88
N ASP A 185 1.70 15.69 3.79
CA ASP A 185 2.83 16.01 2.90
C ASP A 185 2.60 15.57 1.43
N ASN A 186 1.34 15.63 0.96
CA ASN A 186 0.89 15.20 -0.36
C ASN A 186 1.06 13.70 -0.65
N ASN A 187 1.08 12.84 0.38
CA ASN A 187 1.25 11.38 0.26
C ASN A 187 0.09 10.63 -0.42
N ARG A 188 -0.94 11.35 -0.89
CA ARG A 188 -2.05 10.83 -1.68
C ARG A 188 -2.05 11.31 -3.13
N GLN A 189 -0.99 12.02 -3.56
CA GLN A 189 -0.79 12.39 -4.96
C GLN A 189 -0.14 11.26 -5.75
N SER A 190 -0.22 11.32 -7.07
CA SER A 190 0.29 10.29 -7.99
C SER A 190 1.75 9.89 -7.69
N ALA A 191 2.04 8.60 -7.90
CA ALA A 191 3.29 7.90 -7.59
C ALA A 191 3.68 7.75 -6.12
N SER A 192 2.92 8.35 -5.20
CA SER A 192 3.11 8.08 -3.77
C SER A 192 2.85 6.61 -3.48
N LEU A 193 3.46 6.08 -2.41
CA LEU A 193 2.88 4.92 -1.73
C LEU A 193 1.67 5.45 -0.95
N TYR A 194 0.47 5.12 -1.44
CA TYR A 194 -0.77 5.78 -1.05
C TYR A 194 -0.93 5.91 0.47
N ASP A 195 -1.14 7.15 0.94
CA ASP A 195 -1.35 7.53 2.35
C ASP A 195 -0.17 7.21 3.30
N MET A 196 0.99 6.79 2.76
CA MET A 196 2.16 6.41 3.55
C MET A 196 3.40 7.24 3.20
N ILE A 197 3.84 7.26 1.94
CA ILE A 197 5.08 7.94 1.52
C ILE A 197 4.83 8.82 0.29
N PRO A 198 5.05 10.15 0.37
CA PRO A 198 4.84 11.04 -0.77
C PRO A 198 5.90 10.89 -1.85
N ALA A 199 5.47 10.99 -3.11
CA ALA A 199 6.36 11.10 -4.26
C ALA A 199 7.17 12.42 -4.24
N LYS A 200 8.50 12.32 -4.28
CA LYS A 200 9.42 13.45 -4.30
C LYS A 200 10.56 13.22 -5.32
N PRO A 201 10.67 14.04 -6.39
CA PRO A 201 9.79 15.15 -6.74
C PRO A 201 8.38 14.68 -7.13
N GLN A 202 7.39 15.55 -6.96
CA GLN A 202 6.08 15.34 -7.58
C GLN A 202 6.12 15.92 -9.00
N ASN A 203 6.19 15.05 -10.00
CA ASN A 203 6.36 15.40 -11.41
C ASN A 203 5.24 14.84 -12.31
N GLY A 204 4.07 14.54 -11.74
CA GLY A 204 2.89 14.09 -12.48
C GLY A 204 2.42 15.16 -13.48
N LYS A 205 2.14 14.74 -14.71
CA LYS A 205 1.54 15.59 -15.74
C LYS A 205 0.04 15.76 -15.48
N PRO A 206 -0.57 16.87 -15.95
CA PRO A 206 -2.01 17.09 -15.83
C PRO A 206 -2.86 15.98 -16.45
N PHE A 207 -4.14 15.90 -16.05
CA PHE A 207 -5.11 14.97 -16.63
C PHE A 207 -5.12 15.00 -18.17
N GLY A 208 -5.46 13.86 -18.77
CA GLY A 208 -5.46 13.69 -20.22
C GLY A 208 -4.08 13.48 -20.84
N GLN A 209 -2.98 13.66 -20.10
CA GLN A 209 -1.62 13.34 -20.56
C GLN A 209 -1.15 11.97 -20.05
N TRP A 210 -0.30 11.32 -20.84
CA TRP A 210 0.35 10.07 -20.44
C TRP A 210 1.54 10.32 -19.51
N ASN A 211 1.46 9.72 -18.33
CA ASN A 211 2.52 9.61 -17.34
C ASN A 211 3.17 8.24 -17.43
N LYS A 212 4.48 8.16 -17.19
CA LYS A 212 5.20 6.87 -17.07
C LYS A 212 5.28 6.48 -15.60
N ALA A 213 4.89 5.26 -15.26
CA ALA A 213 5.11 4.66 -13.96
C ALA A 213 6.19 3.57 -14.08
N LYS A 214 7.02 3.48 -13.04
CA LYS A 214 7.94 2.37 -12.81
C LYS A 214 7.80 1.89 -11.38
N ILE A 215 7.70 0.58 -11.18
CA ILE A 215 7.68 -0.03 -9.85
C ILE A 215 8.72 -1.15 -9.85
N MET A 216 9.77 -0.97 -9.08
CA MET A 216 10.78 -2.01 -8.88
C MET A 216 10.61 -2.59 -7.49
N VAL A 217 10.59 -3.92 -7.41
CA VAL A 217 10.67 -4.68 -6.16
C VAL A 217 11.88 -5.60 -6.29
N TYR A 218 12.84 -5.46 -5.39
CA TYR A 218 14.03 -6.29 -5.38
C TYR A 218 14.47 -6.61 -3.95
N LYS A 219 14.29 -7.86 -3.54
CA LYS A 219 14.72 -8.38 -2.22
C LYS A 219 14.25 -7.50 -1.05
N GLY A 220 13.01 -7.01 -1.15
CA GLY A 220 12.35 -6.17 -0.15
C GLY A 220 12.50 -4.66 -0.39
N THR A 221 13.49 -4.21 -1.16
CA THR A 221 13.55 -2.81 -1.59
C THR A 221 12.47 -2.55 -2.64
N VAL A 222 11.72 -1.47 -2.47
CA VAL A 222 10.72 -1.01 -3.42
C VAL A 222 11.03 0.42 -3.84
N VAL A 223 11.00 0.66 -5.15
CA VAL A 223 11.19 1.99 -5.74
C VAL A 223 10.02 2.31 -6.65
N HIS A 224 9.34 3.44 -6.41
CA HIS A 224 8.44 4.03 -7.39
C HIS A 224 9.21 5.04 -8.24
N GLY A 225 9.00 5.01 -9.54
CA GLY A 225 9.44 6.02 -10.47
C GLY A 225 8.26 6.63 -11.22
N GLN A 226 8.36 7.93 -11.48
CA GLN A 226 7.39 8.66 -12.28
C GLN A 226 8.12 9.55 -13.30
N ASN A 227 7.70 9.46 -14.56
CA ASN A 227 8.22 10.29 -15.66
C ASN A 227 9.75 10.31 -15.82
N GLY A 228 10.41 9.20 -15.46
CA GLY A 228 11.86 9.02 -15.61
C GLY A 228 12.68 9.31 -14.34
N GLU A 229 12.03 9.70 -13.24
CA GLU A 229 12.68 9.98 -11.95
C GLU A 229 12.20 8.99 -10.90
N ASN A 230 13.09 8.55 -10.00
CA ASN A 230 12.69 7.81 -8.80
C ASN A 230 12.10 8.81 -7.79
N VAL A 231 10.94 8.49 -7.23
CA VAL A 231 10.17 9.43 -6.40
C VAL A 231 9.81 8.89 -5.02
N VAL A 232 9.81 7.56 -4.83
CA VAL A 232 9.62 6.89 -3.53
C VAL A 232 10.60 5.74 -3.45
N GLU A 233 11.20 5.53 -2.27
CA GLU A 233 11.97 4.33 -1.94
C GLU A 233 11.62 3.90 -0.51
N TYR A 234 11.45 2.59 -0.30
CA TYR A 234 11.23 1.99 1.02
C TYR A 234 11.63 0.51 1.04
N HIS A 235 11.62 -0.10 2.22
CA HIS A 235 12.00 -1.50 2.40
C HIS A 235 10.91 -2.28 3.15
N LEU A 236 10.32 -3.25 2.46
CA LEU A 236 9.35 -4.20 3.03
C LEU A 236 9.99 -5.08 4.11
N TRP A 237 9.15 -5.58 5.02
CA TRP A 237 9.51 -6.56 6.05
C TRP A 237 10.60 -6.09 7.03
N THR A 238 10.75 -4.77 7.17
CA THR A 238 11.65 -4.14 8.13
C THR A 238 10.85 -3.59 9.33
N PRO A 239 11.49 -3.33 10.48
CA PRO A 239 10.83 -2.63 11.58
C PRO A 239 10.26 -1.27 11.17
N GLN A 240 10.92 -0.56 10.26
CA GLN A 240 10.45 0.72 9.71
C GLN A 240 9.16 0.55 8.91
N TRP A 241 9.03 -0.53 8.14
CA TRP A 241 7.80 -0.89 7.44
C TRP A 241 6.66 -1.15 8.43
N THR A 242 6.92 -1.97 9.46
CA THR A 242 5.95 -2.24 10.52
C THR A 242 5.50 -0.96 11.22
N GLU A 243 6.43 -0.08 11.59
CA GLU A 243 6.13 1.21 12.23
C GLU A 243 5.27 2.10 11.32
N MET A 244 5.54 2.11 10.01
CA MET A 244 4.75 2.87 9.04
C MET A 244 3.31 2.34 8.94
N LEU A 245 3.13 1.01 8.91
CA LEU A 245 1.80 0.39 8.93
C LEU A 245 1.02 0.73 10.20
N GLN A 246 1.68 0.68 11.37
CA GLN A 246 1.05 1.02 12.65
C GLN A 246 0.57 2.48 12.71
N LYS A 247 1.19 3.38 11.93
CA LYS A 247 0.79 4.80 11.82
C LYS A 247 -0.22 5.08 10.70
N SER A 248 -0.61 4.05 9.94
CA SER A 248 -1.54 4.14 8.82
C SER A 248 -2.95 3.67 9.20
N LYS A 249 -3.90 3.77 8.26
CA LYS A 249 -5.24 3.17 8.40
C LYS A 249 -5.23 1.63 8.49
N PHE A 250 -4.08 1.00 8.19
CA PHE A 250 -3.85 -0.45 8.25
C PHE A 250 -3.13 -0.88 9.53
N SER A 251 -3.17 -0.08 10.60
CA SER A 251 -2.58 -0.48 11.88
C SER A 251 -3.22 -1.76 12.42
N GLN A 252 -2.50 -2.47 13.27
CA GLN A 252 -3.01 -3.71 13.87
C GLN A 252 -4.29 -3.45 14.70
N GLU A 253 -4.39 -2.29 15.33
CA GLU A 253 -5.58 -1.89 16.09
C GLU A 253 -6.78 -1.58 15.18
N ALA A 254 -6.53 -0.85 14.09
CA ALA A 254 -7.58 -0.42 13.17
C ALA A 254 -8.08 -1.56 12.28
N TRP A 255 -7.16 -2.36 11.75
CA TRP A 255 -7.47 -3.43 10.80
C TRP A 255 -6.48 -4.60 10.89
N PRO A 256 -6.65 -5.51 11.88
CA PRO A 256 -5.72 -6.61 12.14
C PRO A 256 -5.36 -7.46 10.91
N LEU A 257 -6.35 -7.79 10.06
CA LEU A 257 -6.12 -8.59 8.85
C LEU A 257 -5.24 -7.87 7.82
N ALA A 258 -5.52 -6.59 7.56
CA ALA A 258 -4.72 -5.80 6.63
C ALA A 258 -3.30 -5.62 7.17
N PHE A 259 -3.15 -5.38 8.47
CA PHE A 259 -1.85 -5.31 9.12
C PHE A 259 -1.06 -6.61 8.93
N GLU A 260 -1.65 -7.77 9.23
CA GLU A 260 -0.98 -9.06 9.09
C GLU A 260 -0.49 -9.30 7.65
N LEU A 261 -1.38 -9.09 6.67
CA LEU A 261 -1.10 -9.31 5.26
C LEU A 261 -0.03 -8.34 4.72
N LEU A 262 -0.12 -7.05 5.04
CA LEU A 262 0.83 -6.03 4.59
C LEU A 262 2.16 -6.13 5.33
N ASN A 263 2.16 -6.43 6.63
CA ASN A 263 3.40 -6.58 7.39
C ASN A 263 4.23 -7.77 6.88
N ASN A 264 3.55 -8.83 6.41
CA ASN A 264 4.14 -9.95 5.67
C ASN A 264 3.91 -9.87 4.14
N CYS A 265 3.92 -8.66 3.56
CA CYS A 265 3.56 -8.40 2.15
C CYS A 265 4.07 -9.47 1.17
N GLY A 266 3.18 -9.98 0.31
CA GLY A 266 3.44 -11.09 -0.62
C GLY A 266 3.46 -12.48 0.02
N GLY A 267 3.05 -12.60 1.28
CA GLY A 267 3.01 -13.85 2.04
C GLY A 267 4.39 -14.49 2.22
N ASP A 268 4.41 -15.78 2.51
CA ASP A 268 5.65 -16.54 2.77
C ASP A 268 6.57 -16.60 1.55
N LYS A 269 5.99 -16.59 0.35
CA LYS A 269 6.73 -16.64 -0.91
C LYS A 269 7.31 -15.29 -1.32
N LYS A 270 6.79 -14.19 -0.76
CA LYS A 270 7.17 -12.82 -1.07
C LYS A 270 6.86 -12.46 -2.51
N GLU A 271 5.71 -12.92 -3.00
CA GLU A 271 5.26 -12.74 -4.37
C GLU A 271 3.77 -12.39 -4.42
N GLY A 272 3.33 -11.77 -5.51
CA GLY A 272 1.91 -11.55 -5.73
C GLY A 272 1.62 -10.93 -7.08
N TYR A 273 0.35 -10.66 -7.34
CA TYR A 273 -0.11 -10.15 -8.63
C TYR A 273 0.20 -8.65 -8.80
N ILE A 274 0.26 -8.22 -10.06
CA ILE A 274 0.11 -6.81 -10.46
C ILE A 274 -1.36 -6.58 -10.78
N GLY A 275 -1.91 -5.43 -10.37
CA GLY A 275 -3.29 -5.07 -10.66
C GLY A 275 -3.55 -3.58 -10.85
N PHE A 276 -4.74 -3.26 -11.34
CA PHE A 276 -5.23 -1.91 -11.54
C PHE A 276 -6.56 -1.71 -10.84
N GLN A 277 -6.69 -0.55 -10.20
CA GLN A 277 -7.83 -0.22 -9.35
C GLN A 277 -9.04 0.25 -10.15
N ASP A 278 -10.22 -0.27 -9.78
CA ASP A 278 -11.50 0.40 -9.99
C ASP A 278 -11.76 1.34 -8.81
N HIS A 279 -11.66 2.66 -9.08
CA HIS A 279 -12.08 3.71 -8.17
C HIS A 279 -13.19 4.59 -8.77
N GLY A 280 -13.97 4.01 -9.69
CA GLY A 280 -15.13 4.67 -10.26
C GLY A 280 -14.85 5.72 -11.36
N ASP A 281 -13.59 6.00 -11.72
CA ASP A 281 -13.22 7.05 -12.67
C ASP A 281 -12.53 6.53 -13.94
N ASP A 282 -12.74 7.22 -15.07
CA ASP A 282 -12.08 6.89 -16.33
C ASP A 282 -10.56 7.00 -16.22
N VAL A 283 -9.87 5.87 -16.44
CA VAL A 283 -8.41 5.73 -16.45
C VAL A 283 -7.98 4.80 -17.59
N TRP A 284 -6.79 5.03 -18.13
CA TRP A 284 -6.18 4.24 -19.19
C TRP A 284 -4.77 3.79 -18.81
N PHE A 285 -4.41 2.55 -19.17
CA PHE A 285 -3.09 1.94 -19.00
C PHE A 285 -2.59 1.33 -20.30
N LYS A 286 -1.33 1.56 -20.68
CA LYS A 286 -0.71 0.94 -21.87
C LYS A 286 0.79 0.73 -21.67
N ASN A 287 1.43 0.10 -22.67
CA ASN A 287 2.86 -0.20 -22.65
C ASN A 287 3.28 -0.99 -21.39
N ILE A 288 2.41 -1.88 -20.93
CA ILE A 288 2.56 -2.62 -19.67
C ILE A 288 3.53 -3.76 -19.89
N ARG A 289 4.70 -3.67 -19.24
CA ARG A 289 5.77 -4.65 -19.38
C ARG A 289 6.50 -4.87 -18.07
N ILE A 290 7.01 -6.07 -17.86
CA ILE A 290 7.67 -6.45 -16.61
C ILE A 290 8.96 -7.19 -16.88
N LYS A 291 10.02 -6.85 -16.16
CA LYS A 291 11.28 -7.57 -16.17
C LYS A 291 11.43 -8.33 -14.86
N ILE A 292 11.71 -9.63 -14.94
CA ILE A 292 12.04 -10.44 -13.76
C ILE A 292 13.48 -10.15 -13.33
N LEU A 293 13.71 -10.02 -12.03
CA LEU A 293 15.02 -9.76 -11.43
C LEU A 293 15.45 -10.94 -10.54
N ASP A 294 16.75 -11.26 -10.51
CA ASP A 294 17.32 -12.39 -9.75
C ASP A 294 18.09 -11.95 -8.48
#